data_AF-A0A4Z0ETH7-F1
#
_entry.id   AF-A0A4Z0ETH7-F1
#
_cell.length_a   1.000
_cell.length_b   1.000
_cell.length_c   1.000
_cell.angle_alpha   90.00
_cell.angle_beta   90.00
_cell.angle_gamma   90.00
#
_symmetry.space_group_name_H-M   'P 1'
#
loop_
_entity.id
_entity.type
_entity.pdbx_description
1 polymer ?
#
loop_
_entity_poly.entity_id
_entity_poly.type
_entity_poly.pdbx_seq_one_letter_code
_entity_poly.pdbx_strand_id
1 'polypeptide(L)'
;MGMKPKYLALGAIVLLLGWFVFDSLSQPGVGDLKGGFQEVALYRNENNTGPIVRVYAVTVADTLWQQMRQYGDLMPYTKYGNTKVYFFRQGQPVPKVVRPGEVNFEAEFNSNCLAKYEKEVMGNVTLARYPLR
;
A
#
# COMPACT_ATOMS: atom_id res chain seq x y z
N MET A 1 -24.26 -48.80 1.09
CA MET A 1 -24.18 -48.04 2.35
C MET A 1 -23.98 -46.58 1.98
N GLY A 2 -25.03 -45.75 1.98
CA GLY A 2 -24.94 -44.36 1.55
C GLY A 2 -24.09 -43.53 2.51
N MET A 3 -23.31 -42.57 1.99
CA MET A 3 -22.57 -41.63 2.83
C MET A 3 -23.56 -40.88 3.72
N LYS A 4 -23.32 -40.90 5.04
CA LYS A 4 -24.18 -40.19 5.99
C LYS A 4 -24.12 -38.68 5.68
N PRO A 5 -25.24 -37.94 5.75
CA PRO A 5 -25.30 -36.51 5.41
C PRO A 5 -24.23 -35.65 6.09
N LYS A 6 -23.85 -36.00 7.33
CA LYS A 6 -22.78 -35.32 8.08
C LYS A 6 -21.40 -35.38 7.41
N TYR A 7 -21.08 -36.46 6.68
CA TYR A 7 -19.81 -36.57 5.97
C TYR A 7 -19.81 -35.76 4.67
N LEU A 8 -20.97 -35.64 4.01
CA LEU A 8 -21.15 -34.74 2.87
C LEU A 8 -21.02 -33.27 3.33
N ALA A 9 -21.65 -32.92 4.45
CA ALA A 9 -21.54 -31.57 5.04
C ALA A 9 -20.10 -31.24 5.43
N LEU A 10 -19.40 -32.18 6.08
CA LEU A 10 -17.98 -32.00 6.43
C LEU A 10 -17.09 -31.83 5.19
N GLY A 11 -17.30 -32.64 4.15
CA GLY A 11 -16.57 -32.51 2.89
C GLY A 11 -16.80 -31.14 2.22
N ALA A 12 -18.04 -30.65 2.23
CA ALA A 12 -18.37 -29.32 1.70
C ALA A 12 -17.68 -28.19 2.47
N ILE A 13 -17.63 -28.28 3.81
CA ILE A 13 -16.93 -27.30 4.66
C ILE A 13 -15.43 -27.30 4.34
N VAL A 14 -14.80 -28.48 4.24
CA VAL A 14 -13.36 -28.58 3.92
C VAL A 14 -13.05 -27.99 2.56
N LEU A 15 -13.89 -28.25 1.54
CA LEU A 15 -13.75 -27.65 0.22
C LEU A 15 -13.89 -26.11 0.25
N LEU A 16 -14.87 -25.59 0.99
CA LEU A 16 -15.06 -24.15 1.16
C LEU A 16 -13.87 -23.47 1.85
N LEU A 17 -13.35 -24.08 2.92
CA LEU A 17 -12.16 -23.56 3.61
C LEU A 17 -10.93 -23.60 2.71
N GLY A 18 -10.75 -24.69 1.96
CA GLY A 18 -9.67 -24.81 0.97
C GLY A 18 -9.75 -23.73 -0.12
N TRP A 19 -10.96 -23.45 -0.61
CA TRP A 19 -11.19 -22.33 -1.53
C TRP A 19 -10.77 -21.01 -0.89
N PHE A 20 -11.26 -20.66 0.31
CA PHE A 20 -10.93 -19.37 0.94
C PHE A 20 -9.42 -19.16 1.11
N VAL A 21 -8.68 -20.21 1.48
CA VAL A 21 -7.22 -20.14 1.59
C VAL A 21 -6.59 -19.89 0.22
N PHE A 22 -7.00 -20.64 -0.81
CA PHE A 22 -6.49 -20.45 -2.17
C PHE A 22 -6.78 -19.05 -2.73
N ASP A 23 -8.01 -18.58 -2.53
CA ASP A 23 -8.43 -17.24 -2.96
C ASP A 23 -7.61 -16.15 -2.28
N SER A 24 -7.45 -16.24 -0.94
CA SER A 24 -6.67 -15.26 -0.17
C SER A 24 -5.19 -15.22 -0.57
N LEU A 25 -4.59 -16.35 -0.92
CA LEU A 25 -3.18 -16.42 -1.34
C LEU A 25 -2.97 -16.03 -2.80
N SER A 26 -4.01 -16.06 -3.63
CA SER A 26 -3.96 -15.70 -5.05
C SER A 26 -4.20 -14.21 -5.31
N GLN A 27 -4.50 -13.42 -4.26
CA GLN A 27 -4.69 -11.98 -4.40
C GLN A 27 -3.37 -11.29 -4.76
N PRO A 28 -3.37 -10.40 -5.76
CA PRO A 28 -2.16 -9.71 -6.18
C PRO A 28 -1.65 -8.80 -5.06
N GLY A 29 -0.37 -8.95 -4.72
CA GLY A 29 0.32 -8.15 -3.73
C GLY A 29 1.28 -7.14 -4.35
N VAL A 30 1.92 -6.35 -3.50
CA VAL A 30 2.96 -5.38 -3.93
C VAL A 30 4.15 -6.06 -4.62
N GLY A 31 4.43 -7.32 -4.30
CA GLY A 31 5.50 -8.11 -4.89
C GLY A 31 5.26 -8.51 -6.35
N ASP A 32 4.00 -8.51 -6.81
CA ASP A 32 3.65 -8.83 -8.20
C ASP A 32 3.83 -7.63 -9.15
N LEU A 33 4.15 -6.46 -8.59
CA LEU A 33 4.42 -5.25 -9.33
C LEU A 33 5.84 -5.24 -9.89
N LYS A 34 5.97 -4.85 -11.16
CA LYS A 34 7.22 -4.79 -11.92
C LYS A 34 8.08 -3.56 -11.64
N GLY A 35 7.56 -2.60 -10.87
CA GLY A 35 8.23 -1.31 -10.63
C GLY A 35 9.44 -1.36 -9.68
N GLY A 36 9.81 -2.53 -9.17
CA GLY A 36 10.93 -2.69 -8.24
C GLY A 36 10.74 -1.87 -6.96
N PHE A 37 9.54 -1.93 -6.38
CA PHE A 37 9.18 -1.12 -5.23
C PHE A 37 9.90 -1.59 -3.96
N GLN A 38 10.53 -0.66 -3.25
CA GLN A 38 11.12 -0.93 -1.94
C GLN A 38 10.72 0.17 -0.95
N GLU A 39 9.98 -0.20 0.09
CA GLU A 39 9.69 0.68 1.22
C GLU A 39 10.99 0.97 1.98
N VAL A 40 11.28 2.26 2.20
CA VAL A 40 12.51 2.70 2.89
C VAL A 40 12.23 3.51 4.15
N ALA A 41 11.02 4.04 4.31
CA ALA A 41 10.57 4.68 5.54
C ALA A 41 9.05 4.59 5.67
N LEU A 42 8.58 4.46 6.92
CA LEU A 42 7.17 4.41 7.29
C LEU A 42 6.93 5.27 8.53
N TYR A 43 5.82 6.01 8.51
CA TYR A 43 5.23 6.62 9.68
C TYR A 43 3.76 6.24 9.79
N ARG A 44 3.33 5.95 11.01
CA ARG A 44 1.92 5.87 11.39
C ARG A 44 1.75 6.60 12.71
N ASN A 45 0.69 7.40 12.85
CA ASN A 45 0.37 8.02 14.13
C ASN A 45 -0.03 6.97 15.19
N GLU A 46 0.12 7.37 16.45
CA GLU A 46 -0.32 6.58 17.61
C GLU A 46 -1.84 6.41 17.64
N ASN A 47 -2.30 5.38 18.35
CA ASN A 47 -3.73 5.11 18.46
C ASN A 47 -4.44 6.23 19.24
N ASN A 48 -5.64 6.61 18.78
CA ASN A 48 -6.50 7.65 19.35
C ASN A 48 -6.01 9.10 19.18
N THR A 49 -4.95 9.34 18.40
CA THR A 49 -4.43 10.68 18.10
C THR A 49 -4.99 11.23 16.79
N GLY A 50 -6.33 11.32 16.71
CA GLY A 50 -7.06 11.78 15.53
C GLY A 50 -7.20 10.74 14.41
N PRO A 51 -7.50 11.17 13.17
CA PRO A 51 -7.57 10.28 12.02
C PRO A 51 -6.27 9.48 11.82
N ILE A 52 -6.36 8.25 11.33
CA ILE A 52 -5.17 7.44 11.09
C ILE A 52 -4.38 8.04 9.93
N VAL A 53 -3.13 8.43 10.18
CA VAL A 53 -2.22 8.95 9.15
C VAL A 53 -1.16 7.90 8.89
N ARG A 54 -1.04 7.47 7.64
CA ARG A 54 0.08 6.63 7.19
C ARG A 54 0.88 7.37 6.12
N VAL A 55 2.19 7.38 6.28
CA VAL A 55 3.11 7.92 5.29
C VAL A 55 4.17 6.90 4.98
N TYR A 56 4.38 6.65 3.69
CA TYR A 56 5.39 5.77 3.17
C TYR A 56 6.36 6.55 2.28
N ALA A 57 7.65 6.26 2.38
CA ALA A 57 8.64 6.58 1.36
C ALA A 57 9.06 5.28 0.68
N VAL A 58 8.98 5.25 -0.66
CA VAL A 58 9.20 4.04 -1.46
C VAL A 58 10.12 4.39 -2.61
N THR A 59 11.13 3.55 -2.85
CA THR A 59 11.98 3.66 -4.03
C THR A 59 11.47 2.79 -5.17
N VAL A 60 11.72 3.23 -6.40
CA VAL A 60 11.29 2.56 -7.63
C VAL A 60 12.44 2.40 -8.63
N ALA A 61 12.45 1.26 -9.32
CA ALA A 61 13.44 0.93 -10.35
C ALA A 61 13.18 1.66 -11.68
N ASP A 62 11.97 2.15 -11.91
CA ASP A 62 11.61 2.93 -13.11
C ASP A 62 10.35 3.79 -12.86
N THR A 63 10.09 4.75 -13.74
CA THR A 63 8.95 5.69 -13.69
C THR A 63 7.67 5.10 -14.27
N LEU A 64 7.24 3.94 -13.76
CA LEU A 64 6.01 3.27 -14.16
C LEU A 64 4.81 3.83 -13.36
N TRP A 65 4.26 4.97 -13.80
CA TRP A 65 3.22 5.72 -13.07
C TRP A 65 1.99 4.88 -12.70
N GLN A 66 1.50 4.04 -13.61
CA GLN A 66 0.37 3.17 -13.35
C GLN A 66 0.67 2.17 -12.23
N GLN A 67 1.89 1.65 -12.19
CA GLN A 67 2.32 0.73 -11.13
C GLN A 67 2.49 1.46 -9.79
N MET A 68 2.92 2.72 -9.78
CA MET A 68 2.95 3.52 -8.55
C MET A 68 1.54 3.74 -7.99
N ARG A 69 0.55 3.97 -8.86
CA ARG A 69 -0.86 4.02 -8.44
C ARG A 69 -1.31 2.68 -7.86
N GLN A 70 -1.05 1.58 -8.57
CA GLN A 70 -1.41 0.23 -8.11
C GLN A 70 -0.74 -0.10 -6.77
N TYR A 71 0.53 0.25 -6.58
CA TYR A 71 1.23 0.11 -5.32
C TYR A 71 0.47 0.84 -4.19
N GLY A 72 0.12 2.10 -4.42
CA GLY A 72 -0.66 2.89 -3.45
C GLY A 72 -2.05 2.28 -3.16
N ASP A 73 -2.72 1.74 -4.17
CA ASP A 73 -4.02 1.09 -4.03
C ASP A 73 -3.96 -0.20 -3.19
N LEU A 74 -2.79 -0.85 -3.15
CA LEU A 74 -2.51 -2.04 -2.32
C LEU A 74 -2.08 -1.67 -0.89
N MET A 75 -1.83 -0.39 -0.58
CA MET A 75 -1.40 0.02 0.76
C MET A 75 -2.53 -0.05 1.79
N PRO A 76 -2.19 -0.32 3.06
CA PRO A 76 -3.16 -0.30 4.15
C PRO A 76 -3.95 1.01 4.18
N TYR A 77 -5.28 0.90 4.19
CA TYR A 77 -6.20 2.03 4.19
C TYR A 77 -7.42 1.74 5.06
N THR A 78 -7.94 2.79 5.69
CA THR A 78 -9.20 2.76 6.45
C THR A 78 -9.94 4.07 6.20
N LYS A 79 -11.27 4.04 6.19
CA LYS A 79 -12.13 5.24 6.10
C LYS A 79 -11.97 6.26 7.23
N TYR A 80 -11.16 5.95 8.25
CA TYR A 80 -10.89 6.81 9.41
C TYR A 80 -9.55 7.56 9.27
N GLY A 81 -8.99 7.64 8.07
CA GLY A 81 -7.63 8.13 7.90
C GLY A 81 -7.22 8.32 6.45
N ASN A 82 -5.97 8.72 6.26
CA ASN A 82 -5.35 8.81 4.95
C ASN A 82 -4.07 7.97 4.87
N THR A 83 -3.71 7.65 3.63
CA THR A 83 -2.47 6.95 3.30
C THR A 83 -1.76 7.73 2.20
N LYS A 84 -0.54 8.15 2.47
CA LYS A 84 0.35 8.84 1.52
C LYS A 84 1.53 7.95 1.17
N VAL A 85 1.85 7.84 -0.11
CA VAL A 85 3.07 7.18 -0.58
C VAL A 85 3.85 8.14 -1.45
N TYR A 86 5.09 8.41 -1.07
CA TYR A 86 6.01 9.20 -1.86
C TYR A 86 7.00 8.27 -2.57
N PHE A 87 7.10 8.43 -3.89
CA PHE A 87 7.95 7.61 -4.73
C PHE A 87 9.24 8.35 -5.09
N PHE A 88 10.37 7.67 -4.96
CA PHE A 88 11.72 8.18 -5.23
C PHE A 88 12.46 7.22 -6.16
N ARG A 89 13.40 7.71 -6.96
CA ARG A 89 14.21 6.85 -7.83
C ARG A 89 15.20 6.04 -6.99
N GLN A 90 15.31 4.73 -7.23
CA GLN A 90 16.42 3.93 -6.70
C GLN A 90 17.78 4.54 -7.07
N GLY A 91 18.73 4.51 -6.13
CA GLY A 91 20.07 5.07 -6.30
C GLY A 91 20.17 6.59 -6.19
N GLN A 92 19.05 7.31 -6.03
CA GLN A 92 19.02 8.74 -5.75
C GLN A 92 18.80 9.01 -4.25
N PRO A 93 19.11 10.22 -3.75
CA PRO A 93 18.81 10.59 -2.37
C PRO A 93 17.32 10.44 -2.04
N VAL A 94 17.04 9.76 -0.94
CA VAL A 94 15.69 9.41 -0.46
C VAL A 94 15.61 9.61 1.05
N PRO A 95 14.49 10.08 1.62
CA PRO A 95 14.34 10.21 3.05
C PRO A 95 14.39 8.83 3.73
N LYS A 96 15.14 8.76 4.84
CA LYS A 96 15.19 7.58 5.72
C LYS A 96 14.16 7.63 6.83
N VAL A 97 13.56 8.80 7.05
CA VAL A 97 12.53 9.04 8.05
C VAL A 97 11.41 9.82 7.39
N VAL A 98 10.18 9.46 7.70
CA VAL A 98 8.99 10.25 7.36
C VAL A 98 8.26 10.64 8.65
N ARG A 99 7.56 11.77 8.63
CA ARG A 99 6.96 12.40 9.80
C ARG A 99 5.58 13.02 9.47
N PRO A 100 4.72 13.28 10.47
CA PRO A 100 3.48 13.99 10.22
C PRO A 100 3.75 15.43 9.74
N GLY A 101 2.77 16.03 9.06
CA GLY A 101 2.88 17.38 8.49
C GLY A 101 2.36 17.46 7.06
N GLU A 102 2.51 18.65 6.46
CA GLU A 102 2.12 18.94 5.09
C GLU A 102 3.00 18.19 4.08
N VAL A 103 4.33 18.42 4.16
CA VAL A 103 5.36 17.59 3.54
C VAL A 103 5.97 16.71 4.63
N ASN A 104 6.09 15.42 4.35
CA ASN A 104 6.33 14.41 5.38
C ASN A 104 7.81 14.02 5.53
N PHE A 105 8.74 14.79 4.96
CA PHE A 105 10.18 14.57 5.00
C PHE A 105 10.94 15.90 4.81
N GLU A 106 12.28 15.87 4.86
CA GLU A 106 13.15 17.04 4.69
C GLU A 106 13.08 17.63 3.27
N ALA A 107 13.07 18.96 3.18
CA ALA A 107 12.94 19.67 1.90
C ALA A 107 14.05 19.37 0.89
N GLU A 108 15.22 18.90 1.35
CA GLU A 108 16.34 18.48 0.49
C GLU A 108 15.95 17.36 -0.49
N PHE A 109 14.92 16.56 -0.17
CA PHE A 109 14.43 15.48 -1.02
C PHE A 109 13.31 15.90 -1.98
N ASN A 110 12.81 17.14 -1.91
CA ASN A 110 11.67 17.60 -2.72
C ASN A 110 11.94 17.43 -4.22
N SER A 111 13.13 17.81 -4.68
CA SER A 111 13.54 17.68 -6.07
C SER A 111 13.62 16.22 -6.53
N ASN A 112 13.77 15.25 -5.63
CA ASN A 112 13.85 13.83 -5.95
C ASN A 112 12.50 13.10 -5.85
N CYS A 113 11.45 13.77 -5.36
CA CYS A 113 10.11 13.19 -5.27
C CYS A 113 9.50 13.06 -6.67
N LEU A 114 9.35 11.81 -7.14
CA LEU A 114 8.81 11.49 -8.47
C LEU A 114 7.30 11.58 -8.49
N ALA A 115 6.64 11.07 -7.45
CA ALA A 115 5.20 11.09 -7.33
C ALA A 115 4.74 11.03 -5.87
N LYS A 116 3.55 11.55 -5.62
CA LYS A 116 2.79 11.35 -4.38
C LYS A 116 1.48 10.68 -4.71
N TYR A 117 1.29 9.47 -4.21
CA TYR A 117 -0.02 8.86 -4.08
C TYR A 117 -0.66 9.31 -2.77
N GLU A 118 -1.94 9.66 -2.81
CA GLU A 118 -2.71 9.93 -1.60
C GLU A 118 -4.11 9.34 -1.72
N LYS A 119 -4.48 8.54 -0.72
CA LYS A 119 -5.85 8.07 -0.52
C LYS A 119 -6.43 8.71 0.73
N GLU A 120 -7.44 9.52 0.55
CA GLU A 120 -8.04 10.33 1.61
C GLU A 120 -9.14 9.61 2.38
N VAL A 121 -9.64 10.23 3.45
CA VAL A 121 -10.70 9.70 4.34
C VAL A 121 -11.95 9.27 3.57
N MET A 122 -12.32 9.99 2.50
CA MET A 122 -13.48 9.66 1.66
C MET A 122 -13.18 8.62 0.57
N GLY A 123 -11.96 8.10 0.52
CA GLY A 123 -11.52 7.10 -0.46
C GLY A 123 -11.06 7.69 -1.79
N ASN A 124 -11.09 9.02 -1.95
CA ASN A 124 -10.53 9.70 -3.11
C ASN A 124 -9.05 9.37 -3.25
N VAL A 125 -8.65 8.98 -4.46
CA VAL A 125 -7.28 8.60 -4.79
C VAL A 125 -6.70 9.63 -5.75
N THR A 126 -5.53 10.16 -5.41
CA THR A 126 -4.74 11.02 -6.29
C THR A 126 -3.35 10.44 -6.48
N LEU A 127 -2.80 10.61 -7.69
CA LEU A 127 -1.38 10.37 -7.98
C LEU A 127 -0.83 11.64 -8.65
N ALA A 128 -0.18 12.49 -7.87
CA ALA A 128 0.48 13.69 -8.37
C ALA A 128 1.91 13.34 -8.83
N ARG A 129 2.29 13.74 -10.04
CA ARG A 129 3.65 13.59 -10.58
C ARG A 129 4.45 14.84 -10.24
N TYR A 130 5.68 14.66 -9.78
CA TYR A 130 6.58 15.73 -9.34
C TYR A 130 5.91 16.78 -8.45
N PRO A 131 5.27 16.37 -7.34
CA PRO A 131 4.35 17.22 -6.57
C PRO A 131 5.02 18.39 -5.81
N LEU A 132 6.35 18.41 -5.76
CA LEU A 132 7.15 19.34 -4.94
C LEU A 132 8.20 20.09 -5.78
N ARG A 133 8.00 20.13 -7.10
CA ARG A 133 8.85 20.86 -8.06
C ARG A 133 8.11 22.05 -8.64
#